data_AF-A0A672KRX3-F1
#
_entry.id   AF-A0A672KRX3-F1
#
_cell.length_a   1.000
_cell.length_b   1.000
_cell.length_c   1.000
_cell.angle_alpha   90.00
_cell.angle_beta   90.00
_cell.angle_gamma   90.00
#
_symmetry.space_group_name_H-M   'P 1'
#
loop_
_entity.id
_entity.type
_entity.pdbx_description
1 polymer ?
#
loop_
_entity_poly.entity_id
_entity_poly.type
_entity_poly.pdbx_seq_one_letter_code
_entity_poly.pdbx_strand_id
1 'polypeptide(L)'
;MAATRKEVAAVTWENLPGDGGNQTAAGEARNSPFASYRGSSPRPLFRETALTIMALARSVYNLLFRRTSTFAITIMVGAVVFERVFDQAGEAVFDNINQGKLWKHIKHSYEQKDEE
;
A
#
# COMPACT_ATOMS: atom_id res chain seq x y z
N MET A 1 -45.89 -4.11 -57.87
CA MET A 1 -44.86 -3.43 -57.05
C MET A 1 -44.48 -4.35 -55.91
N ALA A 2 -43.36 -5.06 -56.03
CA ALA A 2 -42.87 -5.96 -54.98
C ALA A 2 -41.69 -5.30 -54.27
N ALA A 3 -41.87 -4.91 -53.01
CA ALA A 3 -40.78 -4.43 -52.17
C ALA A 3 -40.12 -5.65 -51.50
N THR A 4 -38.95 -6.04 -51.98
CA THR A 4 -38.11 -7.06 -51.36
C THR A 4 -37.46 -6.49 -50.10
N ARG A 5 -38.00 -6.85 -48.93
CA ARG A 5 -37.38 -6.61 -47.62
C ARG A 5 -36.22 -7.59 -47.46
N LYS A 6 -34.98 -7.10 -47.51
CA LYS A 6 -33.79 -7.88 -47.15
C LYS A 6 -33.78 -8.07 -45.64
N GLU A 7 -33.96 -9.29 -45.17
CA GLU A 7 -33.74 -9.64 -43.77
C GLU A 7 -32.23 -9.70 -43.53
N VAL A 8 -31.73 -8.79 -42.68
CA VAL A 8 -30.38 -8.90 -42.14
C VAL A 8 -30.47 -9.79 -40.91
N ALA A 9 -30.09 -11.06 -41.06
CA ALA A 9 -30.02 -12.00 -39.95
C ALA A 9 -29.01 -11.49 -38.91
N ALA A 10 -29.48 -11.24 -37.69
CA ALA A 10 -28.64 -10.88 -36.57
C ALA A 10 -27.72 -12.06 -36.24
N VAL A 11 -26.41 -11.85 -36.35
CA VAL A 11 -25.39 -12.83 -35.92
C VAL A 11 -25.43 -12.90 -34.39
N THR A 12 -26.13 -13.91 -33.88
CA THR A 12 -26.14 -14.26 -32.46
C THR A 12 -24.96 -15.18 -32.14
N TRP A 13 -24.43 -15.08 -30.92
CA TRP A 13 -23.28 -15.87 -30.42
C TRP A 13 -23.50 -17.39 -30.46
N GLU A 14 -24.72 -17.83 -30.75
CA GLU A 14 -25.14 -19.23 -30.84
C GLU A 14 -24.88 -19.85 -32.24
N ASN A 15 -24.62 -19.03 -33.27
CA ASN A 15 -24.43 -19.47 -34.66
C ASN A 15 -22.96 -19.44 -35.13
N LEU A 16 -21.99 -19.35 -34.21
CA LEU A 16 -20.58 -19.48 -34.57
C LEU A 16 -20.24 -20.96 -34.80
N PRO A 17 -19.64 -21.33 -35.94
CA PRO A 17 -19.15 -22.70 -36.13
C PRO A 17 -18.16 -23.00 -35.01
N GLY A 18 -18.53 -23.96 -34.17
CA GLY A 18 -17.71 -24.41 -33.05
C GLY A 18 -16.34 -24.79 -33.56
N ASP A 19 -15.31 -24.20 -32.94
CA ASP A 19 -13.91 -24.57 -33.11
C ASP A 19 -13.80 -26.07 -32.80
N GLY A 20 -13.70 -26.87 -33.87
CA GLY A 20 -13.47 -28.30 -33.83
C GLY A 20 -12.07 -28.57 -33.29
N GLY A 21 -11.92 -28.40 -31.97
CA GLY A 21 -10.73 -28.73 -31.22
C GLY A 21 -10.36 -30.18 -31.50
N ASN A 22 -9.30 -30.35 -32.27
CA ASN A 22 -8.65 -31.60 -32.61
C ASN A 22 -8.43 -32.48 -31.37
N GLN A 23 -9.31 -33.46 -31.14
CA GLN A 23 -9.19 -34.43 -30.05
C GLN A 23 -8.05 -35.44 -30.26
N THR A 24 -7.26 -35.31 -31.34
CA THR A 24 -6.17 -36.24 -31.67
C THR A 24 -4.83 -35.87 -31.03
N ALA A 25 -4.70 -34.69 -30.42
CA ALA A 25 -3.43 -34.25 -29.79
C ALA A 25 -3.31 -34.58 -28.28
N ALA A 26 -4.37 -35.13 -27.65
CA ALA A 26 -4.40 -35.39 -26.21
C ALA A 26 -3.80 -36.76 -25.81
N GLY A 27 -3.56 -37.65 -26.77
CA GLY A 27 -3.04 -39.00 -26.53
C GLY A 27 -1.52 -39.08 -26.35
N GLU A 28 -0.76 -38.16 -26.95
CA GLU A 28 0.70 -38.29 -27.09
C GLU A 28 1.49 -37.59 -25.98
N ALA A 29 0.87 -36.65 -25.27
CA ALA A 29 1.54 -35.87 -24.23
C ALA A 29 1.68 -36.63 -22.88
N ARG A 30 1.06 -37.80 -22.72
CA ARG A 30 1.06 -38.57 -21.46
C ARG A 30 2.35 -39.34 -21.19
N ASN A 31 3.19 -39.57 -22.21
CA ASN A 31 4.42 -40.37 -22.09
C ASN A 31 5.68 -39.58 -22.51
N SER A 32 5.69 -38.27 -22.29
CA SER A 32 6.91 -37.48 -22.49
C SER A 32 7.84 -37.63 -21.26
N PRO A 33 9.09 -38.11 -21.43
CA PRO A 33 10.05 -38.25 -20.32
C PRO A 33 10.49 -36.90 -19.72
N PHE A 34 10.02 -35.79 -20.29
CA PHE A 34 10.29 -34.42 -19.85
C PHE A 34 9.16 -33.78 -19.03
N ALA A 35 8.13 -34.54 -18.62
CA ALA A 35 7.06 -34.05 -17.76
C ALA A 35 7.51 -33.66 -16.32
N SER A 36 8.79 -33.90 -15.99
CA SER A 36 9.34 -33.81 -14.63
C SER A 36 9.89 -32.43 -14.25
N TYR A 37 10.04 -31.49 -15.19
CA TYR A 37 10.59 -30.16 -14.90
C TYR A 37 9.50 -29.10 -14.73
N ARG A 38 8.51 -29.36 -13.86
CA ARG A 38 7.68 -28.27 -13.31
C ARG A 38 8.46 -27.64 -12.16
N GLY A 39 9.35 -26.72 -12.49
CA GLY A 39 10.15 -25.98 -11.52
C GLY A 39 9.27 -25.44 -10.40
N SER A 40 9.57 -25.84 -9.17
CA SER A 40 9.07 -25.15 -7.98
C SER A 40 9.72 -23.78 -7.95
N SER A 41 9.05 -22.77 -8.50
CA SER A 41 9.49 -21.38 -8.37
C SER A 41 9.74 -21.11 -6.89
N PRO A 42 10.97 -20.72 -6.48
CA PRO A 42 11.22 -20.37 -5.09
C PRO A 42 10.27 -19.23 -4.71
N ARG A 43 9.50 -19.43 -3.64
CA ARG A 43 8.65 -18.35 -3.10
C ARG A 43 9.60 -17.23 -2.71
N PRO A 44 9.48 -16.01 -3.29
CA PRO A 44 10.35 -14.93 -2.92
C PRO A 44 10.14 -14.62 -1.43
N LEU A 45 11.22 -14.68 -0.65
CA LEU A 45 11.19 -14.45 0.81
C LEU A 45 10.72 -13.03 1.18
N PHE A 46 10.67 -12.11 0.22
CA PHE A 46 10.11 -10.76 0.36
C PHE A 46 8.57 -10.71 0.52
N ARG A 47 7.87 -11.85 0.41
CA ARG A 47 6.41 -11.90 0.52
C ARG A 47 5.91 -11.79 1.96
N GLU A 48 6.69 -12.18 2.97
CA GLU A 48 6.19 -12.24 4.35
C GLU A 48 6.09 -10.86 5.02
N THR A 49 7.04 -9.97 4.78
CA THR A 49 7.04 -8.59 5.32
C THR A 49 5.97 -7.71 4.65
N ALA A 50 5.75 -7.90 3.35
CA ALA A 50 4.70 -7.19 2.63
C ALA A 50 3.30 -7.56 3.16
N LEU A 51 3.07 -8.83 3.51
CA LEU A 51 1.78 -9.29 4.04
C LEU A 51 1.48 -8.72 5.44
N THR A 52 2.49 -8.59 6.30
CA THR A 52 2.31 -8.03 7.65
C THR A 52 2.08 -6.51 7.63
N ILE A 53 2.82 -5.78 6.79
CA ILE A 53 2.61 -4.32 6.60
C ILE A 53 1.20 -4.05 6.06
N MET A 54 0.76 -4.83 5.06
CA MET A 54 -0.59 -4.70 4.51
C MET A 54 -1.69 -5.06 5.53
N ALA A 55 -1.44 -6.05 6.41
CA ALA A 55 -2.38 -6.42 7.46
C ALA A 55 -2.50 -5.34 8.56
N LEU A 56 -1.38 -4.73 8.95
CA LEU A 56 -1.38 -3.64 9.92
C LEU A 56 -2.05 -2.38 9.35
N ALA A 57 -1.67 -1.97 8.15
CA ALA A 57 -2.27 -0.82 7.48
C ALA A 57 -3.79 -0.99 7.30
N ARG A 58 -4.24 -2.19 6.91
CA ARG A 58 -5.66 -2.51 6.79
C ARG A 58 -6.38 -2.41 8.14
N SER A 59 -5.76 -2.88 9.21
CA SER A 59 -6.33 -2.80 10.57
C SER A 59 -6.45 -1.36 11.05
N VAL A 60 -5.40 -0.56 10.87
CA VAL A 60 -5.39 0.88 11.20
C VAL A 60 -6.44 1.63 10.39
N TYR A 61 -6.54 1.37 9.09
CA TYR A 61 -7.55 1.98 8.23
C TYR A 61 -8.96 1.64 8.71
N ASN A 62 -9.24 0.35 8.97
CA ASN A 62 -10.54 -0.09 9.44
C ASN A 62 -10.93 0.52 10.80
N LEU A 63 -9.95 0.76 11.68
CA LEU A 63 -10.17 1.27 13.02
C LEU A 63 -10.33 2.80 13.05
N LEU A 64 -9.44 3.53 12.37
CA LEU A 64 -9.33 4.98 12.52
C LEU A 64 -9.90 5.74 11.32
N PHE A 65 -9.69 5.24 10.11
CA PHE A 65 -9.90 5.99 8.86
C PHE A 65 -11.12 5.55 8.04
N ARG A 66 -11.80 4.46 8.42
CA ARG A 66 -12.95 3.88 7.68
C ARG A 66 -14.24 4.67 7.85
N ARG A 67 -14.49 5.24 9.03
CA ARG A 67 -15.70 6.03 9.33
C ARG A 67 -15.31 7.50 9.51
N THR A 68 -16.10 8.40 8.93
CA THR A 68 -15.84 9.85 8.98
C THR A 68 -15.84 10.41 10.41
N SER A 69 -16.70 9.89 11.28
CA SER A 69 -16.76 10.30 12.69
C SER A 69 -15.52 9.90 13.49
N THR A 70 -15.05 8.65 13.36
CA THR A 70 -13.82 8.19 14.03
C THR A 70 -12.59 8.86 13.45
N PHE A 71 -12.59 9.14 12.16
CA PHE A 71 -11.53 9.87 11.49
C PHE A 71 -11.36 11.29 12.04
N ALA A 72 -12.46 12.03 12.18
CA ALA A 72 -12.41 13.39 12.75
C ALA A 72 -11.87 13.40 14.19
N ILE A 73 -12.31 12.46 15.04
CA ILE A 73 -11.78 12.31 16.40
C ILE A 73 -10.29 11.97 16.38
N THR A 74 -9.87 11.06 15.49
CA THR A 74 -8.47 10.68 15.35
C THR A 74 -7.60 11.89 14.99
N ILE A 75 -8.07 12.77 14.08
CA ILE A 75 -7.36 14.01 13.73
C ILE A 75 -7.30 14.96 14.93
N MET A 76 -8.41 15.19 15.63
CA MET A 76 -8.42 16.12 16.77
C MET A 76 -7.46 15.66 17.88
N VAL A 77 -7.53 14.39 18.27
CA VAL A 77 -6.63 13.82 19.28
C VAL A 77 -5.19 13.82 18.76
N GLY A 78 -4.99 13.42 17.51
CA GLY A 78 -3.70 13.42 16.85
C GLY A 78 -3.06 14.80 16.84
N ALA A 79 -3.82 15.85 16.56
CA ALA A 79 -3.33 17.23 16.54
C ALA A 79 -2.85 17.70 17.92
N VAL A 80 -3.63 17.45 18.98
CA VAL A 80 -3.26 17.85 20.35
C VAL A 80 -2.00 17.14 20.82
N VAL A 81 -1.86 15.84 20.52
CA VAL A 81 -0.64 15.09 20.86
C VAL A 81 0.54 15.56 20.00
N PHE A 82 0.30 15.78 18.71
CA PHE A 82 1.32 16.22 17.76
C PHE A 82 1.90 17.57 18.16
N GLU A 83 1.08 18.55 18.55
CA GLU A 83 1.54 19.86 19.04
C GLU A 83 2.63 19.71 20.11
N ARG A 84 2.35 18.95 21.18
CA ARG A 84 3.28 18.79 22.31
C ARG A 84 4.57 18.08 21.95
N VAL A 85 4.48 17.07 21.09
CA VAL A 85 5.65 16.30 20.65
C VAL A 85 6.48 17.13 19.68
N PHE A 86 5.83 17.83 18.75
CA PHE A 86 6.50 18.60 17.72
C PHE A 86 7.23 19.81 18.31
N ASP A 87 6.64 20.51 19.27
CA ASP A 87 7.30 21.62 19.97
C ASP A 87 8.57 21.15 20.69
N GLN A 88 8.50 20.05 21.44
CA GLN A 88 9.65 19.49 22.15
C GLN A 88 10.73 18.97 21.20
N ALA A 89 10.32 18.27 20.12
CA ALA A 89 11.25 17.78 19.11
C ALA A 89 11.94 18.94 18.40
N GLY A 90 11.19 19.99 18.06
CA GLY A 90 11.72 21.20 17.44
C GLY A 90 12.76 21.89 18.32
N GLU A 91 12.45 22.10 19.60
CA GLU A 91 13.38 22.68 20.57
C GLU A 91 14.64 21.81 20.70
N ALA A 92 14.50 20.49 20.83
CA ALA A 92 15.63 19.57 20.96
C ALA A 92 16.54 19.57 19.72
N VAL A 93 15.96 19.57 18.53
CA VAL A 93 16.71 19.64 17.26
C VAL A 93 17.41 20.99 17.15
N PHE A 94 16.71 22.08 17.43
CA PHE A 94 17.27 23.43 17.35
C PHE A 94 18.43 23.63 18.34
N ASP A 95 18.26 23.15 19.56
CA ASP A 95 19.29 23.17 20.59
C ASP A 95 20.50 22.38 20.16
N ASN A 96 20.31 21.16 19.67
CA ASN A 96 21.40 20.28 19.28
C ASN A 96 22.25 20.91 18.16
N ILE A 97 21.60 21.56 17.19
CA ILE A 97 22.30 22.23 16.08
C ILE A 97 23.06 23.47 16.57
N ASN A 98 22.54 24.16 17.59
CA ASN A 98 23.08 25.44 18.06
C ASN A 98 23.71 25.35 19.46
N GLN A 99 24.23 24.18 19.83
CA GLN A 99 24.91 23.96 21.09
C GLN A 99 26.02 25.01 21.31
N GLY A 100 26.09 25.54 22.52
CA GLY A 100 27.05 26.59 22.91
C GLY A 100 26.81 27.99 22.33
N LYS A 101 25.86 28.18 21.41
CA LYS A 101 25.54 29.51 20.84
C LYS A 101 24.31 30.16 21.46
N LEU A 102 23.37 29.36 21.96
CA LEU A 102 22.14 29.89 22.55
C LEU A 102 22.42 30.56 23.89
N TRP A 103 21.70 31.64 24.16
CA TRP A 103 21.73 32.35 25.44
C TRP A 103 21.56 31.38 26.62
N LYS A 104 20.60 30.45 26.55
CA LYS A 104 20.38 29.46 27.63
C LYS A 104 21.59 28.57 27.94
N HIS A 105 22.52 28.38 27.01
CA HIS A 105 23.76 27.64 27.26
C HIS A 105 24.83 28.49 27.94
N ILE A 106 24.85 29.81 27.71
CA ILE A 106 25.88 30.73 28.21
C ILE A 106 25.43 31.58 29.41
N LYS A 107 24.12 31.66 29.66
CA LYS A 107 23.49 32.47 30.72
C LYS A 107 24.07 32.22 32.11
N HIS A 108 24.43 30.97 32.41
CA HIS A 108 25.01 30.57 33.70
C HIS A 108 26.30 31.34 34.05
N SER A 109 27.05 31.81 33.05
CA SER A 109 28.29 32.58 33.25
C SER A 109 28.05 34.06 33.59
N TYR A 110 26.82 34.56 33.41
CA TYR A 110 26.48 35.96 33.60
C TYR A 110 25.61 36.19 34.83
N GLU A 111 24.71 35.27 35.18
CA GLU A 111 23.83 35.44 36.35
C GLU A 111 24.52 35.20 37.70
N GLN A 112 25.66 34.50 37.75
CA GLN A 112 26.42 34.32 39.00
C GLN A 112 27.19 35.57 39.46
N LYS A 113 27.28 36.63 38.65
CA LYS A 113 28.09 37.82 38.97
C LYS A 113 27.32 38.93 39.70
N ASP A 114 26.01 38.79 39.86
CA ASP A 114 25.15 39.86 40.38
C ASP A 114 24.73 39.65 41.86
N GLU A 115 25.26 38.63 42.55
CA GLU A 115 24.98 38.33 43.97
C GLU A 115 26.14 38.66 44.95
N GLU A 116 27.15 39.44 44.54
CA GLU A 116 28.18 40.02 45.44
C GLU A 116 28.11 41.56 45.48
#